data_AF-A0A6A4VY93-F1
#
_entry.id   AF-A0A6A4VY93-F1
#
_cell.length_a   1.000
_cell.length_b   1.000
_cell.length_c   1.000
_cell.angle_alpha   90.00
_cell.angle_beta   90.00
_cell.angle_gamma   90.00
#
_symmetry.space_group_name_H-M   'P 1'
#
loop_
_entity.id
_entity.type
_entity.pdbx_description
1 polymer ?
#
loop_
_entity_poly.entity_id
_entity_poly.type
_entity_poly.pdbx_seq_one_letter_code
_entity_poly.pdbx_strand_id
1 'polypeptide(L)'
;MDVGRAAGISLAPETLDRSHRLGRLQPGKVRPIIVKFTSFNARQKMFLKRKELSAERVPNHPTLTRSAITKIYISECLTPKNQHLMYVARQLKKEKTLWAAYSTNGIVKIKKTEEEAAKPIKCLADLVDIAGADAARTAGSRRPLVADDGGHRRVGDGAPPRIKAQRERRAAQLSGRARPTTIQRTVDR
;
A
#
# COMPACT_ATOMS: atom_id res chain seq x y z
N MET A 1 -18.73 8.81 6.61
CA MET A 1 -18.29 8.53 8.01
C MET A 1 -17.94 7.07 8.24
N ASP A 2 -18.35 6.18 7.34
CA ASP A 2 -18.22 4.72 7.45
C ASP A 2 -16.80 4.21 7.55
N VAL A 3 -15.83 4.88 6.91
CA VAL A 3 -14.41 4.53 7.04
C VAL A 3 -13.93 4.72 8.49
N GLY A 4 -14.45 5.72 9.21
CA GLY A 4 -14.20 5.89 10.64
C GLY A 4 -14.76 4.73 11.45
N ARG A 5 -16.02 4.32 11.18
CA ARG A 5 -16.65 3.16 11.82
C ARG A 5 -15.87 1.87 11.54
N ALA A 6 -15.42 1.67 10.31
CA ALA A 6 -14.56 0.54 9.93
C ALA A 6 -13.24 0.54 10.70
N ALA A 7 -12.73 1.70 11.12
CA ALA A 7 -11.55 1.83 12.00
C ALA A 7 -11.89 1.72 13.51
N GLY A 8 -13.16 1.48 13.86
CA GLY A 8 -13.63 1.42 15.25
C GLY A 8 -13.74 2.80 15.92
N ILE A 9 -13.86 3.87 15.13
CA ILE A 9 -14.02 5.24 15.63
C ILE A 9 -15.40 5.75 15.23
N SER A 10 -16.17 6.18 16.23
CA SER A 10 -17.37 6.99 15.98
C SER A 10 -16.94 8.42 15.68
N LEU A 11 -17.11 8.86 14.44
CA LEU A 11 -16.90 10.24 14.02
C LEU A 11 -18.28 10.88 13.82
N ALA A 12 -18.48 12.07 14.41
CA ALA A 12 -19.67 12.90 14.18
C ALA A 12 -19.43 13.83 12.97
N PRO A 13 -20.45 14.19 12.17
CA PRO A 13 -20.30 15.04 10.98
C PRO A 13 -19.49 16.32 11.21
N GLU A 14 -19.64 16.92 12.38
CA GLU A 14 -19.01 18.17 12.84
C GLU A 14 -17.50 18.01 13.08
N THR A 15 -17.00 16.77 13.13
CA THR A 15 -15.56 16.50 13.25
C THR A 15 -14.81 16.73 11.94
N LEU A 16 -15.53 16.86 10.81
CA LEU A 16 -14.98 17.15 9.49
C LEU A 16 -15.27 18.60 9.09
N ASP A 17 -14.22 19.36 8.81
CA ASP A 17 -14.34 20.73 8.30
C ASP A 17 -14.60 20.71 6.79
N ARG A 18 -13.72 20.03 6.03
CA ARG A 18 -13.81 19.97 4.57
C ARG A 18 -13.37 18.62 4.04
N SER A 19 -14.00 18.18 2.96
CA SER A 19 -13.51 17.03 2.20
C SER A 19 -13.72 17.25 0.71
N HIS A 20 -12.74 16.88 -0.10
CA HIS A 20 -12.85 16.94 -1.56
C HIS A 20 -11.87 15.97 -2.23
N ARG A 21 -12.13 15.67 -3.51
CA ARG A 21 -11.23 14.86 -4.32
C ARG A 21 -10.11 15.72 -4.89
N LEU A 22 -8.89 15.21 -4.90
CA LEU A 22 -7.73 15.86 -5.49
C LEU A 22 -7.57 15.50 -6.98
N GLY A 23 -6.97 16.42 -7.75
CA GLY A 23 -6.63 16.22 -9.16
C GLY A 23 -7.83 16.20 -10.11
N ARG A 24 -7.56 16.10 -11.42
CA ARG A 24 -8.57 15.94 -12.48
C ARG A 24 -9.08 14.50 -12.54
N LEU A 25 -10.28 14.30 -13.07
CA LEU A 25 -10.81 12.96 -13.34
C LEU A 25 -10.02 12.34 -14.50
N GLN A 26 -9.44 11.17 -14.27
CA GLN A 26 -8.75 10.37 -15.28
C GLN A 26 -9.42 8.99 -15.35
N PRO A 27 -9.76 8.48 -16.54
CA PRO A 27 -10.30 7.13 -16.70
C PRO A 27 -9.39 6.08 -16.05
N GLY A 28 -9.96 5.14 -15.30
CA GLY A 28 -9.22 4.04 -14.66
C GLY A 28 -8.38 4.41 -13.43
N LYS A 29 -8.24 5.70 -13.06
CA LYS A 29 -7.52 6.12 -11.85
C LYS A 29 -8.45 6.66 -10.78
N VAL A 30 -8.33 6.12 -9.57
CA VAL A 30 -9.10 6.59 -8.40
C VAL A 30 -8.50 7.92 -7.91
N ARG A 31 -9.34 8.95 -7.84
CA ARG A 31 -8.95 10.25 -7.27
C ARG A 31 -8.85 10.15 -5.74
N PRO A 32 -7.70 10.50 -5.13
CA PRO A 32 -7.58 10.51 -3.69
C PRO A 32 -8.48 11.59 -3.08
N ILE A 33 -8.95 11.36 -1.86
CA ILE A 33 -9.78 12.29 -1.10
C ILE A 33 -8.88 12.94 -0.04
N ILE A 34 -8.87 14.25 0.02
CA ILE A 34 -8.29 15.00 1.14
C ILE A 34 -9.40 15.36 2.12
N VAL A 35 -9.12 15.20 3.40
CA VAL A 35 -10.06 15.48 4.49
C VAL A 35 -9.37 16.36 5.52
N LYS A 36 -9.99 17.50 5.82
CA LYS A 36 -9.61 18.37 6.92
C LYS A 36 -10.54 18.10 8.09
N PHE A 37 -9.96 17.73 9.23
CA PHE A 37 -10.70 17.58 10.49
C PHE A 37 -10.75 18.92 11.21
N THR A 38 -11.82 19.15 11.98
CA THR A 38 -11.93 20.31 12.87
C THR A 38 -10.98 20.19 14.07
N SER A 39 -10.74 18.98 14.57
CA SER A 39 -9.84 18.70 15.70
C SER A 39 -8.61 17.90 15.29
N PHE A 40 -7.44 18.36 15.77
CA PHE A 40 -6.18 17.62 15.65
C PHE A 40 -6.27 16.22 16.29
N ASN A 41 -6.94 16.11 17.43
CA ASN A 41 -7.08 14.85 18.17
C ASN A 41 -7.93 13.84 17.40
N ALA A 42 -9.02 14.29 16.76
CA ALA A 42 -9.86 13.44 15.92
C ALA A 42 -9.07 12.90 14.71
N ARG A 43 -8.32 13.78 14.02
CA ARG A 43 -7.41 13.38 12.94
C ARG A 43 -6.37 12.37 13.43
N GLN A 44 -5.74 12.62 14.58
CA GLN A 44 -4.71 11.73 15.11
C GLN A 44 -5.27 10.37 15.50
N LYS A 45 -6.43 10.33 16.15
CA LYS A 45 -7.13 9.09 16.50
C LYS A 45 -7.43 8.26 15.24
N MET A 46 -7.96 8.89 14.20
CA MET A 46 -8.20 8.25 12.90
C MET A 46 -6.91 7.72 12.28
N PHE A 47 -5.84 8.52 12.31
CA PHE A 47 -4.57 8.11 11.73
C PHE A 47 -3.94 6.92 12.45
N LEU A 48 -3.98 6.86 13.78
CA LEU A 48 -3.46 5.73 14.56
C LEU A 48 -4.23 4.44 14.30
N LYS A 49 -5.57 4.53 14.22
CA LYS A 49 -6.46 3.39 13.99
C LYS A 49 -6.54 2.93 12.53
N ARG A 50 -5.82 3.57 11.60
CA ARG A 50 -5.85 3.22 10.16
C ARG A 50 -5.49 1.77 9.85
N LYS A 51 -4.67 1.12 10.69
CA LYS A 51 -4.28 -0.29 10.53
C LYS A 51 -5.34 -1.26 11.01
N GLU A 52 -6.32 -0.78 11.78
CA GLU A 52 -7.41 -1.57 12.36
C GLU A 52 -8.69 -1.49 11.52
N LEU A 53 -8.61 -1.06 10.26
CA LEU A 53 -9.75 -1.04 9.34
C LEU A 53 -10.25 -2.48 9.11
N SER A 54 -11.51 -2.75 9.46
CA SER A 54 -12.15 -4.05 9.24
C SER A 54 -13.56 -3.88 8.68
N ALA A 55 -13.92 -4.76 7.73
CA ALA A 55 -15.27 -4.83 7.14
C ALA A 55 -16.31 -5.33 8.14
N GLU A 56 -15.89 -6.14 9.12
CA GLU A 56 -16.78 -6.71 10.14
C GLU A 56 -17.41 -5.62 11.02
N ARG A 57 -16.75 -4.46 11.14
CA ARG A 57 -17.25 -3.31 11.89
C ARG A 57 -18.31 -2.50 11.14
N VAL A 58 -18.54 -2.80 9.86
CA VAL A 58 -19.56 -2.18 8.99
C VAL A 58 -20.28 -3.27 8.18
N PRO A 59 -21.04 -4.16 8.86
CA PRO A 59 -21.70 -5.27 8.18
C PRO A 59 -22.71 -4.75 7.14
N ASN A 60 -22.86 -5.51 6.05
CA ASN A 60 -23.80 -5.24 4.96
C ASN A 60 -23.66 -3.87 4.27
N HIS A 61 -22.49 -3.23 4.36
CA HIS A 61 -22.25 -1.95 3.68
C HIS A 61 -22.09 -2.15 2.16
N PRO A 62 -22.80 -1.39 1.30
CA PRO A 62 -22.80 -1.60 -0.16
C PRO A 62 -21.42 -1.44 -0.81
N THR A 63 -20.62 -0.47 -0.32
CA THR A 63 -19.30 -0.16 -0.90
C THR A 63 -18.10 -0.64 -0.06
N LEU A 64 -18.17 -0.62 1.27
CA LEU A 64 -17.08 -0.99 2.18
C LEU A 64 -17.01 -2.50 2.43
N THR A 65 -16.83 -3.26 1.37
CA THR A 65 -16.58 -4.71 1.46
C THR A 65 -15.16 -4.98 1.97
N ARG A 66 -14.90 -6.24 2.38
CA ARG A 66 -13.54 -6.70 2.75
C ARG A 66 -12.51 -6.40 1.67
N SER A 67 -12.86 -6.59 0.40
CA SER A 67 -11.99 -6.30 -0.75
C SER A 67 -11.76 -4.81 -1.00
N ALA A 68 -12.71 -3.95 -0.61
CA ALA A 68 -12.54 -2.51 -0.69
C ALA A 68 -11.62 -2.02 0.43
N ILE A 69 -11.86 -2.46 1.67
CA ILE A 69 -11.11 -2.01 2.85
C ILE A 69 -9.63 -2.32 2.76
N THR A 70 -9.24 -3.50 2.27
CA THR A 70 -7.82 -3.86 2.11
C THR A 70 -7.08 -2.97 1.10
N LYS A 71 -7.80 -2.29 0.22
CA LYS A 71 -7.26 -1.34 -0.78
C LYS A 71 -7.26 0.10 -0.30
N ILE A 72 -7.91 0.41 0.84
CA ILE A 72 -7.93 1.76 1.39
C ILE A 72 -6.57 2.05 2.03
N TYR A 73 -5.95 3.14 1.58
CA TYR A 73 -4.71 3.66 2.15
C TYR A 73 -4.96 5.04 2.74
N ILE A 74 -4.60 5.23 4.02
CA ILE A 74 -4.70 6.50 4.73
C ILE A 74 -3.30 7.01 5.03
N SER A 75 -2.97 8.18 4.49
CA SER A 75 -1.72 8.90 4.74
C SER A 75 -1.96 10.31 5.24
N GLU A 76 -0.97 10.85 5.95
CA GLU A 76 -0.95 12.28 6.31
C GLU A 76 -0.63 13.13 5.08
N CYS A 77 -1.21 14.34 5.02
CA CYS A 77 -0.82 15.35 4.05
C CYS A 77 0.43 16.06 4.57
N LEU A 78 1.61 15.67 4.07
CA LEU A 78 2.89 16.26 4.46
C LEU A 78 3.16 17.56 3.68
N THR A 79 4.01 18.44 4.21
CA THR A 79 4.54 19.58 3.45
C THR A 79 5.40 19.10 2.27
N PRO A 80 5.57 19.87 1.17
CA PRO A 80 6.38 19.45 0.03
C PRO A 80 7.80 19.00 0.41
N LYS A 81 8.41 19.68 1.39
CA LYS A 81 9.69 19.29 1.98
C LYS A 81 9.63 17.90 2.61
N ASN A 82 8.67 17.66 3.50
CA ASN A 82 8.53 16.38 4.20
C ASN A 82 8.07 15.25 3.27
N GLN A 83 7.29 15.57 2.23
CA GLN A 83 6.94 14.63 1.16
C GLN A 83 8.21 14.15 0.44
N HIS A 84 9.13 15.07 0.12
CA HIS A 84 10.40 14.71 -0.50
C HIS A 84 11.28 13.87 0.43
N LEU A 85 11.42 14.25 1.70
CA LEU A 85 12.15 13.45 2.69
C LEU A 85 11.57 12.04 2.82
N MET A 86 10.24 11.92 2.91
CA MET A 86 9.55 10.64 2.98
C MET A 86 9.75 9.80 1.72
N TYR A 87 9.75 10.43 0.54
CA TYR A 87 10.03 9.75 -0.72
C TYR A 87 11.43 9.14 -0.70
N VAL A 88 12.47 9.93 -0.40
CA VAL A 88 13.86 9.44 -0.34
C VAL A 88 14.00 8.32 0.70
N ALA A 89 13.42 8.51 1.89
CA ALA A 89 13.44 7.48 2.95
C ALA A 89 12.77 6.15 2.50
N ARG A 90 11.69 6.21 1.72
CA ARG A 90 11.03 5.01 1.18
C ARG A 90 11.85 4.30 0.11
N GLN A 91 12.58 5.05 -0.71
CA GLN A 91 13.51 4.47 -1.68
C GLN A 91 14.63 3.72 -0.95
N LEU A 92 15.22 4.31 0.10
CA LEU A 92 16.23 3.65 0.93
C LEU A 92 15.68 2.42 1.67
N LYS A 93 14.41 2.44 2.08
CA LYS A 93 13.73 1.24 2.61
C LYS A 93 13.60 0.15 1.54
N LYS A 94 13.25 0.51 0.30
CA LYS A 94 13.14 -0.44 -0.82
C LYS A 94 14.50 -1.07 -1.16
N GLU A 95 15.58 -0.29 -1.01
CA GLU A 95 16.98 -0.71 -1.17
C GLU A 95 17.52 -1.49 0.05
N LYS A 96 16.72 -1.66 1.10
CA LYS A 96 17.05 -2.35 2.36
C LYS A 96 18.15 -1.67 3.19
N THR A 97 18.48 -0.41 2.91
CA THR A 97 19.36 0.42 3.76
C THR A 97 18.66 0.85 5.05
N LEU A 98 17.33 1.01 5.01
CA LEU A 98 16.50 1.31 6.18
C LEU A 98 15.49 0.20 6.44
N TRP A 99 15.32 -0.18 7.70
CA TRP A 99 14.25 -1.08 8.12
C TRP A 99 12.86 -0.46 7.95
N ALA A 100 12.69 0.78 8.39
CA ALA A 100 11.40 1.46 8.36
C ALA A 100 11.51 2.96 8.08
N ALA A 101 10.51 3.47 7.35
CA ALA A 101 10.30 4.89 7.10
C ALA A 101 8.80 5.18 7.19
N TYR A 102 8.41 6.09 8.09
CA TYR A 102 7.00 6.44 8.32
C TYR A 102 6.85 7.85 8.88
N SER A 103 5.66 8.43 8.77
CA SER A 103 5.35 9.74 9.36
C SER A 103 4.44 9.58 10.57
N THR A 104 4.56 10.52 11.50
CA THR A 104 3.61 10.70 12.60
C THR A 104 3.54 12.17 12.93
N ASN A 105 2.34 12.75 12.94
CA ASN A 105 2.11 14.17 13.19
C ASN A 105 2.90 15.06 12.21
N GLY A 106 3.00 14.64 10.95
CA GLY A 106 3.75 15.38 9.94
C GLY A 106 5.28 15.29 10.04
N ILE A 107 5.81 14.66 11.09
CA ILE A 107 7.25 14.42 11.28
C ILE A 107 7.62 13.11 10.60
N VAL A 108 8.66 13.13 9.77
CA VAL A 108 9.23 11.92 9.15
C VAL A 108 10.17 11.24 10.14
N LYS A 109 9.99 9.94 10.34
CA LYS A 109 10.80 9.11 11.23
C LYS A 109 11.34 7.92 10.47
N ILE A 110 12.59 7.55 10.76
CA ILE A 110 13.26 6.40 10.16
C ILE A 110 13.84 5.47 11.22
N LYS A 111 13.93 4.19 10.90
CA LYS A 111 14.64 3.17 11.67
C LYS A 111 15.65 2.51 10.74
N LYS A 112 16.92 2.43 11.15
CA LYS A 112 17.96 1.76 10.37
C LYS A 112 17.83 0.24 10.50
N THR A 113 17.80 -0.25 11.74
CA THR A 113 17.53 -1.65 12.07
C THR A 113 16.16 -1.82 12.73
N GLU A 114 15.78 -3.07 13.02
CA GLU A 114 14.51 -3.37 13.67
C GLU A 114 14.49 -2.91 15.13
N GLU A 115 15.60 -3.10 15.82
CA GLU A 115 15.79 -2.89 17.26
C GLU A 115 15.99 -1.41 17.60
N GLU A 116 16.61 -0.63 16.71
CA GLU A 116 16.89 0.78 16.95
C GLU A 116 15.61 1.59 17.20
N ALA A 117 15.69 2.64 18.03
CA ALA A 117 14.59 3.58 18.17
C ALA A 117 14.41 4.41 16.88
N ALA A 118 13.17 4.81 16.59
CA ALA A 118 12.89 5.61 15.41
C ALA A 118 13.39 7.05 15.58
N LYS A 119 14.28 7.49 14.70
CA LYS A 119 14.89 8.82 14.72
C LYS A 119 14.08 9.78 13.84
N PRO A 120 13.67 10.96 14.34
CA PRO A 120 13.04 11.98 13.52
C PRO A 120 14.07 12.65 12.61
N ILE A 121 13.67 12.96 11.38
CA ILE A 121 14.50 13.68 10.41
C ILE A 121 13.81 14.98 9.97
N LYS A 122 14.59 16.03 9.80
CA LYS A 122 14.14 17.39 9.43
C LYS A 122 14.70 17.82 8.09
N CYS A 123 15.80 17.20 7.64
CA CYS A 123 16.47 17.52 6.38
C CYS A 123 17.09 16.28 5.72
N LEU A 124 17.66 16.48 4.52
CA LEU A 124 18.34 15.42 3.79
C LEU A 124 19.69 15.06 4.42
N ALA A 125 20.37 15.99 5.09
CA ALA A 125 21.62 15.71 5.78
C ALA A 125 21.41 14.65 6.89
N ASP A 126 20.34 14.78 7.68
CA ASP A 126 19.98 13.78 8.69
C ASP A 126 19.81 12.36 8.10
N LEU A 127 19.31 12.24 6.86
CA LEU A 127 19.22 10.95 6.18
C LEU A 127 20.59 10.41 5.80
N VAL A 128 21.50 11.27 5.33
CA VAL A 128 22.87 10.88 4.96
C VAL A 128 23.65 10.46 6.20
N ASP A 129 23.50 11.15 7.32
CA ASP A 129 24.18 10.79 8.57
C ASP A 129 23.75 9.41 9.09
N ILE A 130 22.48 9.03 8.87
CA ILE A 130 21.91 7.77 9.37
C ILE A 130 22.16 6.61 8.38
N ALA A 131 21.93 6.85 7.09
CA ALA A 131 21.96 5.82 6.04
C ALA A 131 23.28 5.78 5.25
N GLY A 132 24.18 6.75 5.43
CA GLY A 132 25.45 6.85 4.71
C GLY A 132 25.30 7.34 3.27
N ALA A 133 26.32 7.05 2.44
CA ALA A 133 26.43 7.51 1.06
C ALA A 133 25.25 7.10 0.14
N ASP A 134 24.52 6.03 0.51
CA ASP A 134 23.33 5.58 -0.22
C ASP A 134 22.24 6.65 -0.29
N ALA A 135 22.05 7.40 0.79
CA ALA A 135 21.07 8.49 0.83
C ALA A 135 21.41 9.63 -0.13
N ALA A 136 22.71 9.95 -0.30
CA ALA A 136 23.15 11.02 -1.17
C ALA A 136 22.83 10.71 -2.65
N ARG A 137 23.02 9.46 -3.07
CA ARG A 137 22.71 9.00 -4.45
C ARG A 137 21.23 9.10 -4.75
N THR A 138 20.40 8.66 -3.82
CA THR A 138 18.93 8.64 -3.99
C THR A 138 18.31 10.04 -3.92
N ALA A 139 18.89 10.95 -3.14
CA ALA A 139 18.48 12.35 -3.10
C ALA A 139 18.75 13.09 -4.43
N GLY A 140 19.90 12.82 -5.08
CA GLY A 140 20.29 13.42 -6.35
C GLY A 140 19.51 12.92 -7.58
N SER A 141 18.86 11.75 -7.48
CA SER A 141 18.12 11.13 -8.60
C SER A 141 16.77 11.82 -8.93
N ARG A 142 16.41 12.93 -8.27
CA ARG A 142 15.16 13.62 -8.59
C ARG A 142 15.30 14.36 -9.93
N ARG A 143 14.86 13.72 -11.03
CA ARG A 143 14.21 14.51 -12.09
C ARG A 143 13.04 15.26 -11.44
N PRO A 144 12.82 16.55 -11.77
CA PRO A 144 11.66 17.28 -11.28
C PRO A 144 10.42 16.43 -11.53
N LEU A 145 9.44 16.50 -10.63
CA LEU A 145 8.11 15.98 -10.91
C LEU A 145 7.49 16.91 -11.96
N VAL A 146 7.95 16.81 -13.21
CA VAL A 146 7.22 17.30 -14.36
C VAL A 146 5.88 16.58 -14.29
N ALA A 147 4.78 17.33 -14.40
CA ALA A 147 3.52 16.73 -14.73
C ALA A 147 3.78 15.83 -15.96
N ASP A 148 3.57 14.53 -15.79
CA ASP A 148 3.59 13.55 -16.87
C ASP A 148 2.41 13.89 -17.78
N ASP A 149 2.64 14.88 -18.64
CA ASP A 149 1.82 15.22 -19.79
C ASP A 149 2.26 14.31 -20.94
N GLY A 150 1.28 13.85 -21.72
CA GLY A 150 1.34 12.63 -22.52
C GLY A 150 2.62 12.40 -23.34
N GLY A 151 3.20 11.21 -23.18
CA GLY A 151 4.35 10.73 -23.94
C GLY A 151 4.25 9.24 -24.26
N HIS A 152 3.73 8.95 -25.45
CA HIS A 152 3.74 7.68 -26.18
C HIS A 152 4.87 6.69 -25.78
N ARG A 153 4.51 5.42 -25.52
CA ARG A 153 5.35 4.28 -25.89
C ARG A 153 4.51 3.27 -26.67
N ARG A 154 4.83 3.12 -27.95
CA ARG A 154 4.31 2.07 -28.82
C ARG A 154 4.84 0.70 -28.36
N VAL A 155 3.97 -0.28 -28.56
CA VAL A 155 4.07 -1.75 -28.61
C VAL A 155 5.47 -2.37 -28.47
N GLY A 156 5.56 -3.33 -27.54
CA GLY A 156 6.58 -4.37 -27.51
C GLY A 156 6.05 -5.54 -26.67
N ASP A 157 5.73 -6.66 -27.34
CA ASP A 157 5.29 -7.91 -26.73
C ASP A 157 6.28 -8.39 -25.66
N GLY A 158 5.81 -8.48 -24.41
CA GLY A 158 6.57 -8.97 -23.27
C GLY A 158 5.70 -9.84 -22.40
N ALA A 159 5.87 -11.15 -22.53
CA ALA A 159 5.11 -12.19 -21.83
C ALA A 159 5.05 -11.99 -20.30
N PRO A 160 3.94 -12.39 -19.63
CA PRO A 160 3.81 -12.25 -18.19
C PRO A 160 4.76 -13.18 -17.41
N PRO A 161 5.23 -12.76 -16.21
CA PRO A 161 6.22 -13.48 -15.42
C PRO A 161 5.73 -14.85 -14.91
N ARG A 162 6.57 -15.87 -15.14
CA ARG A 162 6.40 -17.32 -14.82
C ARG A 162 6.44 -17.62 -13.31
N ILE A 163 5.49 -17.12 -12.51
CA ILE A 163 5.41 -17.48 -11.08
C ILE A 163 4.19 -18.36 -10.75
N LYS A 164 3.20 -18.47 -11.65
CA LYS A 164 2.03 -19.35 -11.42
C LYS A 164 2.13 -20.76 -12.04
N ALA A 165 3.10 -21.02 -12.90
CA ALA A 165 3.19 -22.27 -13.68
C ALA A 165 3.84 -23.47 -12.94
N GLN A 166 4.39 -23.28 -11.74
CA GLN A 166 5.07 -24.36 -10.99
C GLN A 166 4.15 -25.11 -10.02
N ARG A 167 2.99 -24.55 -9.67
CA ARG A 167 2.09 -25.16 -8.67
C ARG A 167 1.14 -26.19 -9.26
N GLU A 168 0.83 -26.10 -10.56
CA GLU A 168 -0.08 -27.01 -11.26
C GLU A 168 0.63 -28.29 -11.78
N ARG A 169 1.95 -28.24 -11.99
CA ARG A 169 2.72 -29.41 -12.46
C ARG A 169 2.93 -30.49 -11.38
N ARG A 170 2.90 -30.11 -10.10
CA ARG A 170 3.12 -31.04 -8.98
C ARG A 170 1.86 -31.82 -8.58
N ALA A 171 0.67 -31.32 -8.94
CA ALA A 171 -0.60 -32.00 -8.69
C ALA A 171 -0.91 -33.10 -9.74
N ALA A 172 -0.42 -32.95 -10.97
CA ALA A 172 -0.64 -33.91 -12.06
C ALA A 172 0.28 -35.15 -12.01
N GLN A 173 1.34 -35.15 -11.18
CA GLN A 173 2.26 -36.27 -11.02
C GLN A 173 1.85 -37.28 -9.93
N LEU A 174 0.80 -36.99 -9.15
CA LEU A 174 0.35 -37.83 -8.03
C LEU A 174 -0.95 -38.60 -8.29
N SER A 175 -1.56 -38.49 -9.48
CA SER A 175 -2.83 -39.19 -9.82
C SER A 175 -2.69 -40.33 -10.83
N GLY A 176 -1.47 -40.80 -11.12
CA GLY A 176 -1.21 -41.81 -12.15
C GLY A 176 -0.88 -43.21 -11.61
N ARG A 177 -1.79 -43.89 -10.91
CA ARG A 177 -1.74 -45.36 -10.76
C ARG A 177 -3.04 -45.96 -10.19
N ALA A 178 -3.94 -46.36 -11.07
CA ALA A 178 -4.86 -47.48 -10.83
C ALA A 178 -5.28 -48.06 -12.19
N ARG A 179 -4.87 -49.30 -12.48
CA ARG A 179 -5.27 -50.06 -13.67
C ARG A 179 -6.63 -50.72 -13.39
N PRO A 180 -7.59 -50.71 -14.32
CA PRO A 180 -8.82 -51.49 -14.16
C PRO A 180 -8.56 -52.97 -14.49
N THR A 181 -8.84 -53.85 -13.52
CA THR A 181 -8.83 -55.30 -13.68
C THR A 181 -10.09 -55.75 -14.42
N THR A 182 -9.90 -56.41 -15.56
CA THR A 182 -10.96 -57.06 -16.34
C THR A 182 -11.40 -58.35 -15.63
N ILE A 183 -12.69 -58.52 -15.37
CA ILE A 183 -13.29 -59.82 -15.04
C ILE A 183 -14.40 -60.09 -16.06
N GLN A 184 -14.15 -61.06 -16.93
CA GLN A 184 -15.17 -61.71 -17.75
C GLN A 184 -15.90 -62.76 -16.92
N ARG A 185 -17.24 -62.80 -16.98
CA ARG A 185 -18.02 -64.03 -16.80
C ARG A 185 -19.30 -64.01 -17.67
N THR A 186 -19.20 -64.74 -18.77
CA THR A 186 -20.14 -65.76 -19.31
C THR A 186 -21.65 -65.62 -19.12
N VAL A 187 -22.31 -65.68 -20.27
CA VAL A 187 -23.71 -65.98 -20.58
C VAL A 187 -24.07 -67.42 -20.13
N ASP A 188 -25.29 -67.65 -19.65
CA ASP A 188 -26.23 -68.61 -20.26
C ASP A 188 -27.58 -68.70 -19.52
N ARG A 189 -28.64 -68.65 -20.35
CA ARG A 189 -30.04 -69.12 -20.23
C ARG A 189 -30.91 -68.70 -19.04
#